data_AF-A0A962Q8S5-F1
#
_entry.id   AF-A0A962Q8S5-F1
#
_cell.length_a   1.000
_cell.length_b   1.000
_cell.length_c   1.000
_cell.angle_alpha   90.00
_cell.angle_beta   90.00
_cell.angle_gamma   90.00
#
_symmetry.space_group_name_H-M   'P 1'
#
loop_
_entity.id
_entity.type
_entity.pdbx_description
1 polymer ?
#
loop_
_entity_poly.entity_id
_entity_poly.type
_entity_poly.pdbx_seq_one_letter_code
_entity_poly.pdbx_strand_id
1 'polypeptide(L)'
;MPESNARYLELVRELSDRIVEAQRPIRILDGIKWCNNVRRKFFDGGCTQLPEVDAGYYQRNNPLEFDPSDVRTAFHQIDRDIARKLGQLNPLATIMRRICREYQTVVRMLEARGTPDFGIYSEELFGSASDVFHAGDPTLADLGTTMEGTLINLLKNQSMVEAEKDITAERAVEMLNARLLEAFPDAGIRVLLNDQMTADAAAGSDYLKIRSDARFNALDIDVLEVHEGWVHLGTTLNGMAQPWCTFLSKGPPSSTTTQ
;
A
#
# COMPACT_ATOMS: atom_id res chain seq x y z
N MET A 1 35.31 -20.35 -6.21
CA MET A 1 33.93 -20.60 -5.74
C MET A 1 33.37 -19.46 -4.88
N PRO A 2 34.12 -18.78 -3.98
CA PRO A 2 33.62 -17.60 -3.24
C PRO A 2 33.33 -16.37 -4.13
N GLU A 3 34.23 -16.06 -5.08
CA GLU A 3 34.10 -14.87 -5.95
C GLU A 3 32.88 -14.94 -6.90
N SER A 4 32.53 -16.14 -7.37
CA SER A 4 31.35 -16.34 -8.23
C SER A 4 30.05 -16.03 -7.49
N ASN A 5 30.00 -16.25 -6.18
CA ASN A 5 28.83 -15.95 -5.37
C ASN A 5 28.76 -14.45 -5.00
N ALA A 6 29.90 -13.82 -4.73
CA ALA A 6 29.98 -12.38 -4.50
C ALA A 6 29.49 -11.58 -5.71
N ARG A 7 30.00 -11.90 -6.91
CA ARG A 7 29.57 -11.23 -8.15
C ARG A 7 28.09 -11.42 -8.46
N TYR A 8 27.54 -12.60 -8.14
CA TYR A 8 26.10 -12.86 -8.29
C TYR A 8 25.27 -11.97 -7.36
N LEU A 9 25.66 -11.88 -6.09
CA LEU A 9 24.95 -11.07 -5.10
C LEU A 9 25.04 -9.56 -5.40
N GLU A 10 26.21 -9.07 -5.84
CA GLU A 10 26.39 -7.70 -6.31
C GLU A 10 25.49 -7.37 -7.50
N LEU A 11 25.37 -8.30 -8.45
CA LEU A 11 24.48 -8.15 -9.60
C LEU A 11 23.00 -8.12 -9.19
N VAL A 12 22.59 -8.98 -8.24
CA VAL A 12 21.24 -8.96 -7.67
C VAL A 12 20.97 -7.58 -7.06
N ARG A 13 21.91 -7.06 -6.27
CA ARG A 13 21.79 -5.74 -5.65
C ARG A 13 21.72 -4.60 -6.66
N GLU A 14 22.59 -4.59 -7.68
CA GLU A 14 22.57 -3.59 -8.75
C GLU A 14 21.17 -3.52 -9.41
N LEU A 15 20.61 -4.66 -9.79
CA LEU A 15 19.31 -4.74 -10.43
C LEU A 15 18.17 -4.38 -9.47
N SER A 16 18.32 -4.75 -8.21
CA SER A 16 17.38 -4.48 -7.13
C SER A 16 17.30 -2.99 -6.83
N ASP A 17 18.43 -2.32 -6.68
CA ASP A 17 18.51 -0.88 -6.44
C ASP A 17 17.89 -0.09 -7.59
N ARG A 18 18.07 -0.53 -8.84
CA ARG A 18 17.42 0.07 -10.01
C ARG A 18 15.88 0.01 -9.94
N ILE A 19 15.29 -1.06 -9.39
CA ILE A 19 13.84 -1.15 -9.17
C ILE A 19 13.40 -0.11 -8.13
N VAL A 20 14.12 -0.03 -7.01
CA VAL A 20 13.83 0.92 -5.93
C VAL A 20 13.88 2.36 -6.42
N GLU A 21 14.89 2.72 -7.21
CA GLU A 21 15.03 4.07 -7.77
C GLU A 21 13.93 4.38 -8.79
N ALA A 22 13.60 3.45 -9.69
CA ALA A 22 12.55 3.63 -10.69
C ALA A 22 11.15 3.74 -10.07
N GLN A 23 10.92 3.07 -8.93
CA GLN A 23 9.66 3.11 -8.18
C GLN A 23 9.48 4.40 -7.39
N ARG A 24 10.58 4.99 -6.88
CA ARG A 24 10.55 6.13 -5.95
C ARG A 24 9.57 7.27 -6.29
N PRO A 25 9.45 7.74 -7.56
CA PRO A 25 8.50 8.82 -7.88
C PRO A 25 7.03 8.38 -7.92
N ILE A 26 6.75 7.07 -7.93
CA ILE A 26 5.39 6.54 -8.04
C ILE A 26 4.70 6.59 -6.67
N ARG A 27 3.87 7.61 -6.47
CA ARG A 27 3.00 7.76 -5.30
C ARG A 27 1.54 7.55 -5.69
N ILE A 28 1.06 6.31 -5.61
CA ILE A 28 -0.30 5.93 -6.08
C ILE A 28 -1.38 6.77 -5.38
N LEU A 29 -1.35 6.82 -4.04
CA LEU A 29 -2.36 7.53 -3.25
C LEU A 29 -2.38 9.04 -3.53
N ASP A 30 -1.21 9.67 -3.70
CA ASP A 30 -1.14 11.09 -4.09
C ASP A 30 -1.70 11.31 -5.50
N GLY A 31 -1.50 10.34 -6.39
CA GLY A 31 -2.08 10.35 -7.72
C GLY A 31 -3.61 10.26 -7.72
N ILE A 32 -4.22 9.50 -6.81
CA ILE A 32 -5.67 9.22 -6.87
C ILE A 32 -6.51 9.91 -5.80
N LYS A 33 -5.90 10.56 -4.79
CA LYS A 33 -6.64 11.17 -3.68
C LYS A 33 -7.66 12.22 -4.15
N TRP A 34 -8.84 12.18 -3.55
CA TRP A 34 -9.90 13.15 -3.76
C TRP A 34 -9.91 14.20 -2.66
N CYS A 35 -10.31 15.43 -3.01
CA CYS A 35 -10.46 16.49 -2.02
C CYS A 35 -11.73 16.29 -1.15
N ASN A 36 -11.77 16.92 0.02
CA ASN A 36 -12.89 16.82 0.95
C ASN A 36 -14.25 17.22 0.34
N ASN A 37 -14.25 18.09 -0.67
CA ASN A 37 -15.47 18.49 -1.36
C ASN A 37 -16.08 17.33 -2.18
N VAL A 38 -15.24 16.55 -2.87
CA VAL A 38 -15.69 15.36 -3.61
C VAL A 38 -16.32 14.35 -2.65
N ARG A 39 -15.64 14.08 -1.53
CA ARG A 39 -16.16 13.22 -0.45
C ARG A 39 -17.52 13.70 0.04
N ARG A 40 -17.64 14.98 0.41
CA ARG A 40 -18.88 15.55 0.94
C ARG A 40 -20.03 15.39 -0.05
N LYS A 41 -19.83 15.78 -1.31
CA LYS A 41 -20.85 15.64 -2.35
C LYS A 41 -21.29 14.19 -2.57
N PHE A 42 -20.36 13.24 -2.53
CA PHE A 42 -20.67 11.83 -2.69
C PHE A 42 -21.60 11.31 -1.57
N PHE A 43 -21.31 11.66 -0.32
CA PHE A 43 -22.14 11.29 0.82
C PHE A 43 -23.47 12.07 0.88
N ASP A 44 -23.47 13.36 0.57
CA ASP A 44 -24.70 14.18 0.48
C ASP A 44 -25.65 13.64 -0.61
N GLY A 45 -25.09 13.03 -1.67
CA GLY A 45 -25.83 12.32 -2.72
C GLY A 45 -26.24 10.89 -2.37
N GLY A 46 -26.06 10.46 -1.11
CA GLY A 46 -26.43 9.13 -0.62
C GLY A 46 -25.66 7.99 -1.29
N CYS A 47 -24.44 8.24 -1.79
CA CYS A 47 -23.60 7.25 -2.46
C CYS A 47 -24.24 6.63 -3.73
N THR A 48 -25.21 7.30 -4.34
CA THR A 48 -25.97 6.75 -5.49
C THR A 48 -25.46 7.24 -6.85
N GLN A 49 -24.61 8.27 -6.88
CA GLN A 49 -24.07 8.86 -8.08
C GLN A 49 -22.54 8.84 -8.04
N LEU A 50 -21.92 8.55 -9.18
CA LEU A 50 -20.47 8.59 -9.29
C LEU A 50 -19.98 10.04 -9.12
N PRO A 51 -18.84 10.24 -8.41
CA PRO A 51 -18.20 11.55 -8.35
C PRO A 51 -17.89 12.11 -9.74
N GLU A 52 -18.09 13.41 -9.93
CA GLU A 52 -17.71 14.15 -11.16
C GLU A 52 -16.18 14.34 -11.23
N VAL A 53 -15.45 13.23 -11.37
CA VAL A 53 -13.99 13.18 -11.41
C VAL A 53 -13.55 12.60 -12.75
N ASP A 54 -13.11 13.47 -13.65
CA ASP A 54 -12.62 13.13 -14.98
C ASP A 54 -11.09 13.28 -15.10
N ALA A 55 -10.54 12.99 -16.28
CA ALA A 55 -9.12 13.18 -16.54
C ALA A 55 -8.67 14.65 -16.31
N GLY A 56 -9.54 15.62 -16.61
CA GLY A 56 -9.29 17.03 -16.39
C GLY A 56 -9.16 17.39 -14.91
N TYR A 57 -9.94 16.76 -14.03
CA TYR A 57 -9.81 16.90 -12.58
C TYR A 57 -8.41 16.50 -12.13
N TYR A 58 -7.90 15.34 -12.55
CA TYR A 58 -6.58 14.87 -12.12
C TYR A 58 -5.45 15.74 -12.67
N GLN A 59 -5.55 16.21 -13.91
CA GLN A 59 -4.56 17.14 -14.47
C GLN A 59 -4.45 18.45 -13.67
N ARG A 60 -5.57 18.97 -13.15
CA ARG A 60 -5.60 20.23 -12.39
C ARG A 60 -5.21 20.06 -10.93
N ASN A 61 -5.64 18.98 -10.28
CA ASN A 61 -5.53 18.84 -8.83
C ASN A 61 -4.39 17.92 -8.39
N ASN A 62 -4.11 16.86 -9.18
CA ASN A 62 -3.15 15.81 -8.82
C ASN A 62 -2.30 15.40 -10.05
N PRO A 63 -1.55 16.34 -10.68
CA PRO A 63 -0.67 16.00 -11.79
C PRO A 63 0.40 14.99 -11.35
N LEU A 64 0.83 14.12 -12.26
CA LEU A 64 1.94 13.19 -11.95
C LEU A 64 3.23 13.99 -11.83
N GLU A 65 4.00 13.69 -10.78
CA GLU A 65 5.32 14.30 -10.52
C GLU A 65 6.43 13.71 -11.42
N PHE A 66 6.08 12.84 -12.36
CA PHE A 66 7.00 12.13 -13.26
C PHE A 66 6.41 11.98 -14.66
N ASP A 67 7.28 11.78 -15.67
CA ASP A 67 6.85 11.38 -17.01
C ASP A 67 6.55 9.87 -17.04
N PRO A 68 5.29 9.46 -17.28
CA PRO A 68 4.92 8.04 -17.33
C PRO A 68 5.70 7.24 -18.38
N SER A 69 6.00 7.83 -19.53
CA SER A 69 6.71 7.16 -20.62
C SER A 69 8.13 6.78 -20.21
N ASP A 70 8.81 7.68 -19.52
CA ASP A 70 10.17 7.46 -19.03
C ASP A 70 10.20 6.36 -17.97
N VAL A 71 9.26 6.40 -17.02
CA VAL A 71 9.19 5.40 -15.94
C VAL A 71 8.86 4.01 -16.50
N ARG A 72 7.90 3.89 -17.44
CA ARG A 72 7.62 2.60 -18.11
C ARG A 72 8.84 2.09 -18.86
N THR A 73 9.54 2.96 -19.57
CA THR A 73 10.75 2.61 -20.32
C THR A 73 11.85 2.12 -19.38
N ALA A 74 12.06 2.78 -18.23
CA ALA A 74 13.01 2.35 -17.22
C ALA A 74 12.69 0.94 -16.70
N PHE A 75 11.45 0.66 -16.29
CA PHE A 75 11.06 -0.68 -15.83
C PHE A 75 11.17 -1.74 -16.91
N HIS A 76 10.83 -1.40 -18.16
CA HIS A 76 11.00 -2.32 -19.29
C HIS A 76 12.48 -2.68 -19.52
N GLN A 77 13.39 -1.70 -19.43
CA GLN A 77 14.82 -1.94 -19.53
C GLN A 77 15.35 -2.79 -18.37
N ILE A 78 14.89 -2.52 -17.15
CA ILE A 78 15.26 -3.30 -15.95
C ILE A 78 14.80 -4.76 -16.10
N ASP A 79 13.55 -5.03 -16.50
CA ASP A 79 13.04 -6.40 -16.77
C ASP A 79 13.94 -7.13 -17.78
N ARG A 80 14.27 -6.47 -18.91
CA ARG A 80 15.16 -7.04 -19.93
C ARG A 80 16.56 -7.36 -19.40
N ASP A 81 17.13 -6.47 -18.60
CA ASP A 81 18.46 -6.68 -18.02
C ASP A 81 18.47 -7.79 -16.98
N ILE A 82 17.41 -7.89 -16.15
CA ILE A 82 17.24 -9.01 -15.22
C ILE A 82 17.24 -10.33 -15.98
N ALA A 83 16.42 -10.45 -17.03
CA ALA A 83 16.35 -11.66 -17.84
C ALA A 83 17.69 -12.00 -18.51
N ARG A 84 18.42 -10.98 -18.99
CA ARG A 84 19.72 -11.16 -19.68
C ARG A 84 20.85 -11.53 -18.71
N LYS A 85 20.92 -10.87 -17.55
CA LYS A 85 22.06 -10.96 -16.63
C LYS A 85 21.89 -12.06 -15.57
N LEU A 86 20.68 -12.26 -15.03
CA LEU A 86 20.39 -13.30 -14.02
C LEU A 86 19.85 -14.59 -14.63
N GLY A 87 19.32 -14.53 -15.86
CA GLY A 87 18.72 -15.67 -16.54
C GLY A 87 17.24 -15.87 -16.17
N GLN A 88 16.46 -16.39 -17.12
CA GLN A 88 15.00 -16.47 -16.99
C GLN A 88 14.51 -17.52 -15.97
N LEU A 89 15.34 -18.53 -15.67
CA LEU A 89 15.01 -19.61 -14.74
C LEU A 89 15.44 -19.29 -13.29
N ASN A 90 16.09 -18.15 -13.07
CA ASN A 90 16.50 -17.74 -11.74
C ASN A 90 15.26 -17.30 -10.91
N PRO A 91 15.04 -17.85 -9.70
CA PRO A 91 13.88 -17.49 -8.88
C PRO A 91 13.80 -16.00 -8.52
N LEU A 92 14.92 -15.34 -8.23
CA LEU A 92 14.95 -13.89 -7.96
C LEU A 92 14.62 -13.10 -9.22
N ALA A 93 15.09 -13.55 -10.39
CA ALA A 93 14.73 -12.94 -11.66
C ALA A 93 13.20 -13.02 -11.88
N THR A 94 12.57 -14.14 -11.58
CA THR A 94 11.10 -14.29 -11.69
C THR A 94 10.36 -13.26 -10.84
N ILE A 95 10.76 -13.09 -9.58
CA ILE A 95 10.14 -12.14 -8.64
C ILE A 95 10.38 -10.70 -9.13
N MET A 96 11.62 -10.31 -9.39
CA MET A 96 11.98 -8.95 -9.78
C MET A 96 11.31 -8.52 -11.11
N ARG A 97 11.19 -9.45 -12.07
CA ARG A 97 10.50 -9.19 -13.34
C ARG A 97 9.00 -9.03 -13.15
N ARG A 98 8.38 -9.83 -12.29
CA ARG A 98 6.98 -9.65 -11.89
C ARG A 98 6.77 -8.24 -11.34
N ILE A 99 7.62 -7.80 -10.40
CA ILE A 99 7.59 -6.46 -9.82
C ILE A 99 7.72 -5.37 -10.89
N CYS A 100 8.65 -5.52 -11.85
CA CYS A 100 8.81 -4.56 -12.95
C CYS A 100 7.55 -4.45 -13.83
N ARG A 101 6.83 -5.56 -14.04
CA ARG A 101 5.59 -5.56 -14.83
C ARG A 101 4.44 -4.92 -14.05
N GLU A 102 4.33 -5.23 -12.76
CA GLU A 102 3.34 -4.61 -11.88
C GLU A 102 3.52 -3.10 -11.84
N TYR A 103 4.75 -2.58 -11.71
CA TYR A 103 4.97 -1.13 -11.79
C TYR A 103 4.68 -0.52 -13.18
N GLN A 104 4.91 -1.26 -14.27
CA GLN A 104 4.47 -0.80 -15.60
C GLN A 104 2.94 -0.69 -15.67
N THR A 105 2.20 -1.65 -15.11
CA THR A 105 0.73 -1.61 -15.02
C THR A 105 0.26 -0.49 -14.09
N VAL A 106 0.94 -0.24 -12.96
CA VAL A 106 0.66 0.91 -12.07
C VAL A 106 0.78 2.23 -12.82
N VAL A 107 1.83 2.40 -13.63
CA VAL A 107 2.00 3.64 -14.40
C VAL A 107 0.88 3.81 -15.43
N ARG A 108 0.47 2.73 -16.11
CA ARG A 108 -0.68 2.76 -17.04
C ARG A 108 -1.98 3.09 -16.32
N MET A 109 -2.21 2.51 -15.14
CA MET A 109 -3.35 2.83 -14.28
C MET A 109 -3.37 4.33 -13.95
N LEU A 110 -2.22 4.88 -13.53
CA LEU A 110 -2.11 6.31 -13.19
C LEU A 110 -2.29 7.23 -14.41
N GLU A 111 -1.90 6.82 -15.61
CA GLU A 111 -2.19 7.56 -16.84
C GLU A 111 -3.68 7.55 -17.21
N ALA A 112 -4.34 6.43 -16.95
CA ALA A 112 -5.75 6.22 -17.24
C ALA A 112 -6.71 6.85 -16.22
N ARG A 113 -6.22 7.56 -15.20
CA ARG A 113 -7.05 8.20 -14.17
C ARG A 113 -8.13 9.09 -14.80
N GLY A 114 -9.39 8.85 -14.42
CA GLY A 114 -10.55 9.56 -14.95
C GLY A 114 -11.10 8.99 -16.26
N THR A 115 -10.61 7.82 -16.70
CA THR A 115 -11.16 7.02 -17.81
C THR A 115 -11.56 5.63 -17.31
N PRO A 116 -12.38 4.88 -18.07
CA PRO A 116 -12.73 3.49 -17.71
C PRO A 116 -11.53 2.55 -17.59
N ASP A 117 -10.44 2.80 -18.34
CA ASP A 117 -9.24 1.95 -18.33
C ASP A 117 -8.54 1.93 -16.97
N PHE A 118 -8.72 2.96 -16.13
CA PHE A 118 -8.23 2.95 -14.75
C PHE A 118 -8.74 1.73 -13.99
N GLY A 119 -10.03 1.41 -14.12
CA GLY A 119 -10.65 0.28 -13.45
C GLY A 119 -10.05 -1.04 -13.89
N ILE A 120 -9.84 -1.21 -15.20
CA ILE A 120 -9.25 -2.42 -15.79
C ILE A 120 -7.85 -2.69 -15.21
N TYR A 121 -6.99 -1.67 -15.19
CA TYR A 121 -5.65 -1.82 -14.62
C TYR A 121 -5.66 -1.99 -13.10
N SER A 122 -6.59 -1.34 -12.41
CA SER A 122 -6.76 -1.51 -10.96
C SER A 122 -7.18 -2.94 -10.63
N GLU A 123 -8.12 -3.52 -11.37
CA GLU A 123 -8.55 -4.91 -11.20
C GLU A 123 -7.41 -5.89 -11.50
N GLU A 124 -6.60 -5.65 -12.54
CA GLU A 124 -5.42 -6.47 -12.84
C GLU A 124 -4.40 -6.48 -11.69
N LEU A 125 -4.24 -5.36 -10.99
CA LEU A 125 -3.24 -5.18 -9.94
C LEU A 125 -3.71 -5.62 -8.55
N PHE A 126 -4.96 -5.30 -8.22
CA PHE A 126 -5.51 -5.40 -6.86
C PHE A 126 -6.68 -6.39 -6.74
N GLY A 127 -7.17 -6.92 -7.87
CA GLY A 127 -8.36 -7.77 -7.92
C GLY A 127 -9.66 -6.97 -7.97
N SER A 128 -10.76 -7.69 -8.11
CA SER A 128 -12.13 -7.17 -8.12
C SER A 128 -12.93 -7.77 -6.95
N ALA A 129 -13.89 -7.00 -6.42
CA ALA A 129 -14.83 -7.52 -5.43
C ALA A 129 -15.70 -8.69 -5.97
N SER A 130 -15.78 -8.83 -7.29
CA SER A 130 -16.46 -9.94 -7.97
C SER A 130 -15.57 -11.15 -8.23
N ASP A 131 -14.29 -11.13 -7.83
CA ASP A 131 -13.40 -12.28 -7.97
C ASP A 131 -13.83 -13.43 -7.07
N VAL A 132 -13.67 -14.65 -7.58
CA VAL A 132 -13.90 -15.90 -6.85
C VAL A 132 -12.58 -16.56 -6.48
N PHE A 133 -12.52 -17.23 -5.33
CA PHE A 133 -11.33 -17.98 -4.92
C PHE A 133 -11.15 -19.26 -5.74
N HIS A 134 -12.24 -19.99 -5.98
CA HIS A 134 -12.31 -21.15 -6.87
C HIS A 134 -13.55 -21.11 -7.76
N ALA A 135 -13.55 -21.89 -8.85
CA ALA A 135 -14.68 -21.95 -9.76
C ALA A 135 -15.92 -22.51 -9.04
N GLY A 136 -16.98 -21.69 -8.94
CA GLY A 136 -18.23 -22.05 -8.26
C GLY A 136 -18.30 -21.60 -6.79
N ASP A 137 -17.23 -20.98 -6.27
CA ASP A 137 -17.21 -20.44 -4.91
C ASP A 137 -17.86 -19.04 -4.84
N PRO A 138 -18.23 -18.57 -3.63
CA PRO A 138 -18.67 -17.20 -3.41
C PRO A 138 -17.63 -16.18 -3.87
N THR A 139 -18.09 -15.01 -4.30
CA THR A 139 -17.21 -13.87 -4.60
C THR A 139 -16.63 -13.28 -3.32
N LEU A 140 -15.59 -12.45 -3.45
CA LEU A 140 -15.08 -11.64 -2.34
C LEU A 140 -16.19 -10.79 -1.68
N ALA A 141 -17.10 -10.23 -2.47
CA ALA A 141 -18.25 -9.49 -1.96
C ALA A 141 -19.24 -10.36 -1.15
N ASP A 142 -19.49 -11.59 -1.61
CA ASP A 142 -20.36 -12.53 -0.89
C ASP A 142 -19.75 -12.95 0.45
N LEU A 143 -18.43 -13.16 0.48
CA LEU A 143 -17.69 -13.44 1.70
C LEU A 143 -17.79 -12.25 2.67
N GLY A 144 -17.61 -11.03 2.18
CA GLY A 144 -17.78 -9.80 2.96
C GLY A 144 -19.17 -9.70 3.59
N THR A 145 -20.22 -9.96 2.80
CA THR A 145 -21.62 -9.98 3.28
C THR A 145 -21.84 -11.05 4.36
N THR A 146 -21.22 -12.22 4.19
CA THR A 146 -21.31 -13.32 5.17
C THR A 146 -20.60 -12.98 6.49
N MET A 147 -19.43 -12.35 6.41
CA MET A 147 -18.68 -11.87 7.56
C MET A 147 -19.44 -10.77 8.29
N GLU A 148 -20.02 -9.81 7.57
CA GLU A 148 -20.87 -8.76 8.14
C GLU A 148 -22.04 -9.36 8.93
N GLY A 149 -22.76 -10.33 8.35
CA GLY A 149 -23.85 -11.01 9.06
C GLY A 149 -23.40 -11.70 10.34
N THR A 150 -22.19 -12.27 10.35
CA THR A 150 -21.59 -12.87 11.54
C THR A 150 -21.25 -11.81 12.60
N LEU A 151 -20.61 -10.71 12.19
CA LEU A 151 -20.24 -9.61 13.07
C LEU A 151 -21.46 -8.93 13.69
N ILE A 152 -22.50 -8.65 12.90
CA ILE A 152 -23.77 -8.09 13.40
C ILE A 152 -24.37 -8.98 14.51
N ASN A 153 -24.28 -10.30 14.35
CA ASN A 153 -24.77 -11.23 15.37
C ASN A 153 -23.90 -11.24 16.63
N LEU A 154 -22.58 -11.17 16.48
CA LEU A 154 -21.66 -11.10 17.62
C LEU A 154 -21.83 -9.79 18.40
N LEU A 155 -22.01 -8.66 17.71
CA LEU A 155 -22.21 -7.34 18.32
C LEU A 155 -23.51 -7.22 19.12
N LYS A 156 -24.46 -8.17 18.99
CA LYS A 156 -25.63 -8.26 19.88
C LYS A 156 -25.25 -8.74 21.29
N ASN A 157 -24.08 -9.35 21.46
CA ASN A 157 -23.59 -9.79 22.76
C ASN A 157 -23.00 -8.60 23.54
N GLN A 158 -23.43 -8.42 24.78
CA GLN A 158 -22.91 -7.38 25.67
C GLN A 158 -21.40 -7.46 25.91
N SER A 159 -20.79 -8.65 25.75
CA SER A 159 -19.34 -8.82 25.84
C SER A 159 -18.57 -8.19 24.67
N MET A 160 -19.26 -7.79 23.60
CA MET A 160 -18.70 -7.19 22.40
C MET A 160 -18.89 -5.67 22.35
N VAL A 161 -19.36 -5.05 23.44
CA VAL A 161 -19.49 -3.60 23.54
C VAL A 161 -18.10 -2.98 23.50
N GLU A 162 -17.87 -2.11 22.52
CA GLU A 162 -16.62 -1.38 22.38
C GLU A 162 -16.42 -0.43 23.57
N ALA A 163 -15.20 -0.41 24.09
CA ALA A 163 -14.83 0.53 25.15
C ALA A 163 -14.88 1.97 24.62
N GLU A 164 -15.20 2.91 25.51
CA GLU A 164 -15.20 4.33 25.19
C GLU A 164 -13.83 4.77 24.65
N LYS A 165 -13.84 5.57 23.57
CA LYS A 165 -12.64 6.09 22.93
C LYS A 165 -12.19 7.39 23.60
N ASP A 166 -11.59 7.25 24.77
CA ASP A 166 -11.17 8.35 25.63
C ASP A 166 -9.75 8.87 25.32
N ILE A 167 -8.92 8.10 24.63
CA ILE A 167 -7.56 8.46 24.22
C ILE A 167 -7.60 9.44 23.05
N THR A 168 -6.96 10.61 23.21
CA THR A 168 -6.85 11.60 22.13
C THR A 168 -5.76 11.21 21.12
N ALA A 169 -5.79 11.81 19.92
CA ALA A 169 -4.77 11.61 18.91
C ALA A 169 -3.36 11.93 19.42
N GLU A 170 -3.18 13.03 20.18
CA GLU A 170 -1.89 13.40 20.78
C GLU A 170 -1.38 12.31 21.72
N ARG A 171 -2.27 11.79 22.56
CA ARG A 171 -1.90 10.74 23.51
C ARG A 171 -1.60 9.43 22.80
N ALA A 172 -2.35 9.09 21.76
CA ALA A 172 -2.08 7.93 20.91
C ALA A 172 -0.69 8.03 20.26
N VAL A 173 -0.33 9.20 19.74
CA VAL A 173 1.01 9.47 19.17
C VAL A 173 2.11 9.25 20.20
N GLU A 174 1.95 9.74 21.43
CA GLU A 174 2.92 9.51 22.52
C GLU A 174 3.08 8.02 22.84
N MET A 175 1.96 7.32 23.01
CA MET A 175 1.95 5.89 23.34
C MET A 175 2.60 5.05 22.24
N LEU A 176 2.20 5.27 20.98
CA LEU A 176 2.73 4.52 19.84
C LEU A 176 4.20 4.83 19.57
N ASN A 177 4.65 6.08 19.73
CA ASN A 177 6.09 6.40 19.65
C ASN A 177 6.89 5.62 20.69
N ALA A 178 6.43 5.58 21.95
CA ALA A 178 7.13 4.85 23.00
C ALA A 178 7.21 3.35 22.72
N ARG A 179 6.09 2.72 22.33
CA ARG A 179 6.02 1.28 22.04
C ARG A 179 6.83 0.90 20.80
N LEU A 180 6.74 1.67 19.72
CA LEU A 180 7.50 1.39 18.49
C LEU A 180 8.99 1.64 18.66
N LEU A 181 9.41 2.59 19.50
CA LEU A 181 10.81 2.77 19.86
C LEU A 181 11.36 1.58 20.66
N GLU A 182 10.55 1.00 21.55
CA GLU A 182 10.90 -0.22 22.30
C GLU A 182 10.99 -1.43 21.37
N ALA A 183 10.03 -1.61 20.47
CA ALA A 183 9.98 -2.73 19.53
C ALA A 183 11.08 -2.66 18.46
N PHE A 184 11.40 -1.45 17.98
CA PHE A 184 12.38 -1.21 16.92
C PHE A 184 13.42 -0.13 17.33
N PRO A 185 14.33 -0.44 18.26
CA PRO A 185 15.41 0.46 18.63
C PRO A 185 16.22 0.85 17.38
N ASP A 186 16.54 2.13 17.26
CA ASP A 186 17.34 2.70 16.16
C ASP A 186 16.71 2.68 14.76
N ALA A 187 15.46 2.22 14.60
CA ALA A 187 14.79 2.22 13.30
C ALA A 187 14.35 3.62 12.82
N GLY A 188 14.37 4.62 13.71
CA GLY A 188 13.99 5.99 13.39
C GLY A 188 12.51 6.17 13.03
N ILE A 189 11.64 5.24 13.43
CA ILE A 189 10.19 5.34 13.22
C ILE A 189 9.65 6.56 13.95
N ARG A 190 8.77 7.32 13.27
CA ARG A 190 8.11 8.51 13.83
C ARG A 190 6.60 8.38 13.78
N VAL A 191 5.92 8.49 14.92
CA VAL A 191 4.46 8.65 14.94
C VAL A 191 4.13 10.15 14.99
N LEU A 192 3.28 10.61 14.08
CA LEU A 192 3.01 12.04 13.83
C LEU A 192 1.50 12.30 13.66
N LEU A 193 1.06 13.52 13.98
CA LEU A 193 -0.30 13.97 13.67
C LEU A 193 -0.45 14.41 12.21
N ASN A 194 -1.64 14.23 11.63
CA ASN A 194 -1.95 14.67 10.28
C ASN A 194 -3.45 15.03 10.11
N ASP A 195 -3.72 16.24 9.62
CA ASP A 195 -5.11 16.74 9.41
C ASP A 195 -5.70 16.41 8.03
N GLN A 196 -4.92 15.84 7.12
CA GLN A 196 -5.26 15.68 5.70
C GLN A 196 -5.49 14.21 5.30
N MET A 197 -5.98 13.40 6.23
CA MET A 197 -6.21 11.97 6.03
C MET A 197 -7.68 11.59 6.18
N THR A 198 -8.11 10.61 5.38
CA THR A 198 -9.45 10.02 5.49
C THR A 198 -9.51 8.94 6.55
N ALA A 199 -8.46 8.14 6.68
CA ALA A 199 -8.31 7.10 7.71
C ALA A 199 -7.89 7.69 9.07
N ASP A 200 -8.15 6.95 10.16
CA ASP A 200 -7.76 7.35 11.52
C ASP A 200 -6.25 7.22 11.74
N ALA A 201 -5.60 6.28 11.03
CA ALA A 201 -4.16 6.12 11.00
C ALA A 201 -3.68 5.65 9.60
N ALA A 202 -2.39 5.83 9.29
CA ALA A 202 -1.74 5.19 8.14
C ALA A 202 -0.22 5.09 8.31
N ALA A 203 0.33 3.92 8.03
CA ALA A 203 1.77 3.71 7.93
C ALA A 203 2.37 4.19 6.60
N GLY A 204 3.58 4.75 6.69
CA GLY A 204 4.49 5.00 5.58
C GLY A 204 5.70 4.07 5.64
N SER A 205 6.82 4.47 5.05
CA SER A 205 8.07 3.68 5.11
C SER A 205 8.76 3.72 6.47
N ASP A 206 8.68 4.86 7.14
CA ASP A 206 9.43 5.21 8.37
C ASP A 206 8.58 6.04 9.34
N TYR A 207 7.27 6.14 9.09
CA TYR A 207 6.37 6.91 9.93
C TYR A 207 5.00 6.26 10.05
N LEU A 208 4.29 6.58 11.12
CA LEU A 208 2.87 6.32 11.30
C LEU A 208 2.17 7.67 11.49
N LYS A 209 1.16 7.96 10.68
CA LYS A 209 0.36 9.18 10.83
C LYS A 209 -0.94 8.85 11.55
N ILE A 210 -1.32 9.67 12.51
CA ILE A 210 -2.58 9.62 13.24
C ILE A 210 -3.40 10.86 12.87
N ARG A 211 -4.69 10.67 12.56
CA ARG A 211 -5.58 11.79 12.24
C ARG A 211 -5.85 12.60 13.51
N SER A 212 -5.66 13.91 13.47
CA SER A 212 -5.62 14.73 14.69
C SER A 212 -6.94 14.83 15.45
N ASP A 213 -8.07 14.60 14.78
CA ASP A 213 -9.40 14.60 15.40
C ASP A 213 -9.91 13.18 15.75
N ALA A 214 -9.10 12.14 15.53
CA ALA A 214 -9.44 10.78 15.90
C ALA A 214 -9.36 10.56 17.41
N ARG A 215 -10.21 9.66 17.92
CA ARG A 215 -10.18 9.20 19.30
C ARG A 215 -10.08 7.68 19.32
N PHE A 216 -9.38 7.15 20.32
CA PHE A 216 -9.03 5.74 20.41
C PHE A 216 -9.38 5.19 21.79
N ASN A 217 -9.59 3.88 21.89
CA ASN A 217 -9.53 3.15 23.15
C ASN A 217 -8.21 2.35 23.23
N ALA A 218 -7.97 1.66 24.35
CA ALA A 218 -6.73 0.89 24.52
C ALA A 218 -6.54 -0.21 23.47
N LEU A 219 -7.62 -0.90 23.08
CA LEU A 219 -7.56 -1.95 22.06
C LEU A 219 -7.20 -1.39 20.69
N ASP A 220 -7.72 -0.22 20.33
CA ASP A 220 -7.35 0.46 19.09
C ASP A 220 -5.83 0.72 19.05
N ILE A 221 -5.22 1.14 20.17
CA ILE A 221 -3.77 1.36 20.25
C ILE A 221 -3.01 0.04 20.05
N ASP A 222 -3.45 -1.04 20.68
CA ASP A 222 -2.83 -2.37 20.53
C ASP A 222 -2.92 -2.86 19.08
N VAL A 223 -4.07 -2.67 18.43
CA VAL A 223 -4.27 -3.02 17.01
C VAL A 223 -3.39 -2.17 16.10
N LEU A 224 -3.28 -0.86 16.35
CA LEU A 224 -2.41 0.03 15.57
C LEU A 224 -0.94 -0.34 15.71
N GLU A 225 -0.48 -0.68 16.92
CA GLU A 225 0.88 -1.16 17.13
C GLU A 225 1.18 -2.42 16.30
N VAL A 226 0.29 -3.40 16.32
CA VAL A 226 0.51 -4.66 15.61
C VAL A 226 0.36 -4.48 14.10
N HIS A 227 -0.75 -3.88 13.65
CA HIS A 227 -1.04 -3.77 12.22
C HIS A 227 -0.14 -2.72 11.57
N GLU A 228 -0.23 -1.46 11.97
CA GLU A 228 0.56 -0.37 11.37
C GLU A 228 2.04 -0.46 11.75
N GLY A 229 2.32 -0.80 13.01
CA GLY A 229 3.70 -0.91 13.51
C GLY A 229 4.42 -2.17 13.03
N TRP A 230 3.92 -3.36 13.35
CA TRP A 230 4.69 -4.59 13.09
C TRP A 230 4.50 -5.09 11.66
N VAL A 231 3.25 -5.13 11.18
CA VAL A 231 2.97 -5.67 9.85
C VAL A 231 3.44 -4.69 8.77
N HIS A 232 3.06 -3.42 8.82
CA HIS A 232 3.47 -2.47 7.76
C HIS A 232 4.92 -1.97 7.95
N LEU A 233 5.23 -1.31 9.07
CA LEU A 233 6.58 -0.75 9.27
C LEU A 233 7.63 -1.84 9.50
N GLY A 234 7.36 -2.82 10.38
CA GLY A 234 8.31 -3.88 10.72
C GLY A 234 8.73 -4.72 9.50
N THR A 235 7.79 -5.10 8.63
CA THR A 235 8.14 -5.85 7.41
C THR A 235 8.90 -4.98 6.40
N THR A 236 8.57 -3.69 6.30
CA THR A 236 9.29 -2.72 5.47
C THR A 236 10.74 -2.56 5.95
N LEU A 237 10.96 -2.40 7.26
CA LEU A 237 12.28 -2.32 7.87
C LEU A 237 13.10 -3.59 7.62
N ASN A 238 12.47 -4.76 7.76
CA ASN A 238 13.11 -6.03 7.44
C ASN A 238 13.50 -6.13 5.95
N GLY A 239 12.66 -5.61 5.05
CA GLY A 239 12.95 -5.48 3.63
C GLY A 239 14.11 -4.52 3.34
N MET A 240 14.17 -3.38 4.04
CA MET A 240 15.27 -2.41 3.95
C MET A 240 16.60 -2.97 4.48
N ALA A 241 16.56 -3.85 5.47
CA ALA A 241 17.73 -4.50 6.03
C ALA A 241 18.35 -5.58 5.10
N GLN A 242 17.67 -5.95 4.00
CA GLN A 242 18.17 -6.97 3.08
C GLN A 242 19.40 -6.45 2.31
N PRO A 243 20.57 -7.12 2.41
CA PRO A 243 21.82 -6.59 1.87
C PRO A 243 21.91 -6.63 0.34
N TRP A 244 21.12 -7.48 -0.31
CA TRP A 244 21.16 -7.70 -1.76
C TRP A 244 19.80 -7.53 -2.45
N CYS A 245 18.71 -7.88 -1.77
CA CYS A 245 17.35 -7.80 -2.30
C CYS A 245 16.64 -6.52 -1.81
N THR A 246 17.23 -5.36 -2.05
CA THR A 246 16.68 -4.04 -1.66
C THR A 246 15.28 -3.76 -2.20
N PHE A 247 14.83 -4.43 -3.27
CA PHE A 247 13.48 -4.34 -3.84
C PHE A 247 12.41 -4.82 -2.84
N LEU A 248 12.78 -5.63 -1.85
CA LEU A 248 11.90 -6.07 -0.76
C LEU A 248 11.53 -4.95 0.21
N SER A 249 12.21 -3.80 0.15
CA SER A 249 11.83 -2.59 0.89
C SER A 249 10.60 -1.89 0.34
N LYS A 250 10.06 -2.34 -0.79
CA LYS A 250 8.88 -1.78 -1.45
C LYS A 250 7.79 -2.84 -1.52
N GLY A 251 6.58 -2.49 -1.09
CA GLY A 251 5.39 -3.29 -1.33
C GLY A 251 4.84 -3.02 -2.72
N PRO A 252 5.09 -3.88 -3.73
CA PRO A 252 4.36 -3.81 -5.00
C PRO A 252 2.86 -4.10 -4.78
N PRO A 253 1.98 -3.84 -5.77
CA PRO A 253 0.55 -4.16 -5.67
C PRO A 253 0.24 -5.60 -5.23
N SER A 254 1.06 -6.57 -5.63
CA SER A 254 0.91 -7.96 -5.20
C SER A 254 1.16 -8.22 -3.71
N SER A 255 1.63 -7.23 -2.95
CA SER A 255 1.81 -7.31 -1.49
C SER A 255 0.57 -6.91 -0.70
N THR A 256 -0.49 -6.38 -1.36
CA THR A 256 -1.69 -5.87 -0.68
C THR A 256 -2.93 -6.75 -0.88
N THR A 257 -2.78 -8.02 -1.26
CA THR A 257 -3.92 -8.90 -1.62
C THR A 257 -4.91 -9.15 -0.47
N THR A 258 -4.53 -8.89 0.78
CA THR A 258 -5.37 -9.13 1.97
C THR A 258 -5.35 -7.96 2.96
N GLN A 259 -4.91 -6.77 2.53
CA GLN A 259 -4.88 -5.59 3.40
C GLN A 259 -6.22 -4.88 3.45
#